data_AF-A0A2V1CFD0-F1
#
_entry.id   AF-A0A2V1CFD0-F1
#
_cell.length_a   1.000
_cell.length_b   1.000
_cell.length_c   1.000
_cell.angle_alpha   90.00
_cell.angle_beta   90.00
_cell.angle_gamma   90.00
#
_symmetry.space_group_name_H-M   'P 1'
#
loop_
_entity.id
_entity.type
_entity.pdbx_description
1 polymer ?
#
loop_
_entity_poly.entity_id
_entity_poly.type
_entity_poly.pdbx_seq_one_letter_code
_entity_poly.pdbx_strand_id
1 'polypeptide(L)'
;MSFGFGIGDFILLTDLAWTTVENARKACGALDSLTCEVNSLHIVLQRLQTEVSKPDSILDRKGDNRRKDLRTLARGCKRVLSTLSGVLEKYNGLSEEQRSVTKLWQKVKFGNGEMQDLGNIRTELATYTQSITLFLNLLSIRELGRVGRYMETHGEDLRDIKNNLHWVMASMQATCPEEKSILTTYTEDDKTVWKEFRRELIKLGVSSRVLKKHEDAIKKYVFVLGKK
;
A
#
# COMPACT_ATOMS: atom_id res chain seq x y z
N MET A 1 19.08 16.53 18.79
CA MET A 1 19.41 16.12 17.41
C MET A 1 18.28 15.27 16.87
N SER A 2 17.72 15.59 15.71
CA SER A 2 16.45 15.00 15.25
C SER A 2 16.62 13.53 14.85
N PHE A 3 16.24 12.61 15.73
CA PHE A 3 15.77 11.30 15.33
C PHE A 3 14.51 11.51 14.49
N GLY A 4 14.73 11.71 13.18
CA GLY A 4 13.68 11.96 12.22
C GLY A 4 12.87 10.70 12.00
N PHE A 5 11.56 10.86 11.79
CA PHE A 5 10.62 9.78 11.50
C PHE A 5 11.23 8.79 10.49
N GLY A 6 11.58 7.60 10.96
CA GLY A 6 12.37 6.58 10.27
C GLY A 6 11.57 5.29 10.03
N ILE A 7 12.23 4.24 9.52
CA ILE A 7 11.56 2.94 9.27
C ILE A 7 10.89 2.42 10.54
N GLY A 8 11.58 2.50 11.69
CA GLY A 8 11.04 2.08 12.99
C GLY A 8 9.73 2.77 13.38
N ASP A 9 9.54 4.03 13.02
CA ASP A 9 8.27 4.73 13.31
C ASP A 9 7.10 4.19 12.48
N PHE A 10 7.35 3.71 11.26
CA PHE A 10 6.32 3.06 10.44
C PHE A 10 5.97 1.67 10.97
N ILE A 11 6.93 0.95 11.54
CA ILE A 11 6.68 -0.32 12.24
C ILE A 11 5.76 -0.06 13.44
N LEU A 12 6.16 0.86 14.33
CA LEU A 12 5.37 1.22 15.50
C LEU A 12 3.97 1.74 15.15
N LEU A 13 3.83 2.50 14.06
CA LEU A 13 2.53 2.96 13.57
C LEU A 13 1.66 1.80 13.09
N THR A 14 2.24 0.83 12.39
CA THR A 14 1.53 -0.35 11.88
C THR A 14 1.08 -1.24 13.03
N ASP A 15 1.92 -1.43 14.05
CA ASP A 15 1.59 -2.18 15.28
C ASP A 15 0.49 -1.49 16.10
N LEU A 16 0.54 -0.15 16.20
CA LEU A 16 -0.52 0.63 16.82
C LEU A 16 -1.84 0.45 16.07
N ALA A 17 -1.81 0.49 14.73
CA ALA A 17 -3.01 0.25 13.92
C ALA A 17 -3.58 -1.15 14.16
N TRP A 18 -2.74 -2.18 14.19
CA TRP A 18 -3.15 -3.56 14.49
C TRP A 18 -3.80 -3.69 15.87
N THR A 19 -3.17 -3.12 16.89
CA THR A 19 -3.71 -3.11 18.26
C THR A 19 -5.07 -2.41 18.31
N THR A 20 -5.22 -1.31 17.56
CA THR A 20 -6.49 -0.59 17.43
C THR A 20 -7.56 -1.45 16.74
N VAL A 21 -7.21 -2.24 15.72
CA VAL A 21 -8.14 -3.21 15.08
C VAL A 21 -8.63 -4.22 16.10
N GLU A 22 -7.74 -4.80 16.90
CA GLU A 22 -8.11 -5.81 17.89
C GLU A 22 -9.01 -5.22 18.98
N ASN A 23 -8.70 -4.02 19.44
CA ASN A 23 -9.52 -3.32 20.43
C ASN A 23 -10.90 -2.91 19.86
N ALA A 24 -10.97 -2.52 18.58
CA ALA A 24 -12.22 -2.21 17.89
C ALA A 24 -13.08 -3.48 17.70
N ARG A 25 -12.45 -4.60 17.34
CA ARG A 25 -13.11 -5.91 17.20
C ARG A 25 -13.75 -6.35 18.51
N LYS A 26 -13.07 -6.14 19.64
CA LYS A 26 -13.60 -6.43 20.98
C LYS A 26 -14.75 -5.50 21.39
N ALA A 27 -14.64 -4.21 21.05
CA ALA A 27 -15.61 -3.19 21.48
C ALA A 27 -16.90 -3.20 20.65
N CYS A 28 -16.77 -3.32 19.33
CA CYS A 28 -17.84 -3.10 18.36
C CYS A 28 -18.20 -4.35 17.55
N GLY A 29 -17.35 -5.38 17.56
CA GLY A 29 -17.49 -6.57 16.73
C GLY A 29 -16.64 -6.51 15.45
N ALA A 30 -16.41 -7.68 14.85
CA ALA A 30 -15.49 -7.83 13.72
C ALA A 30 -16.00 -7.20 12.41
N LEU A 31 -17.32 -7.21 12.20
CA LEU A 31 -17.97 -6.67 10.99
C LEU A 31 -18.43 -5.22 11.18
N ASP A 32 -18.17 -4.62 12.34
CA ASP A 32 -18.53 -3.23 12.54
C ASP A 32 -17.74 -2.32 11.59
N SER A 33 -18.42 -1.27 11.17
CA SER A 33 -17.89 -0.29 10.23
C SER A 33 -16.61 0.41 10.72
N LEU A 34 -16.48 0.66 12.03
CA LEU A 34 -15.25 1.19 12.63
C LEU A 34 -14.11 0.18 12.54
N THR A 35 -14.37 -1.08 12.90
CA THR A 35 -13.37 -2.16 12.80
C THR A 35 -12.88 -2.33 11.36
N CYS A 36 -13.80 -2.29 10.39
CA CYS A 36 -13.46 -2.38 8.97
C CYS A 36 -12.59 -1.20 8.49
N GLU A 37 -12.87 0.03 8.93
CA GLU A 37 -12.10 1.22 8.56
C GLU A 37 -10.68 1.19 9.15
N VAL A 38 -10.54 0.87 10.44
CA VAL A 38 -9.22 0.73 11.08
C VAL A 38 -8.43 -0.41 10.44
N ASN A 39 -9.08 -1.52 10.08
CA ASN A 39 -8.42 -2.64 9.40
C ASN A 39 -7.93 -2.25 8.00
N SER A 40 -8.74 -1.49 7.25
CA SER A 40 -8.34 -0.97 5.94
C SER A 40 -7.11 -0.08 6.04
N LEU A 41 -7.07 0.80 7.06
CA LEU A 41 -5.90 1.64 7.33
C LEU A 41 -4.68 0.79 7.70
N HIS A 42 -4.82 -0.22 8.54
CA HIS A 42 -3.73 -1.13 8.91
C HIS A 42 -3.13 -1.83 7.69
N ILE A 43 -3.95 -2.38 6.79
CA ILE A 43 -3.48 -3.04 5.55
C ILE A 43 -2.66 -2.06 4.69
N VAL A 44 -3.13 -0.83 4.55
CA VAL A 44 -2.43 0.20 3.76
C VAL A 44 -1.13 0.63 4.44
N LEU A 45 -1.09 0.74 5.77
CA LEU A 45 0.12 1.02 6.54
C LEU A 45 1.15 -0.11 6.43
N GLN A 46 0.73 -1.37 6.45
CA GLN A 46 1.62 -2.53 6.26
C GLN A 46 2.25 -2.54 4.86
N ARG A 47 1.47 -2.20 3.83
CA ARG A 47 1.99 -2.01 2.46
C ARG A 47 3.02 -0.87 2.43
N LEU A 48 2.72 0.24 3.10
CA LEU A 48 3.64 1.37 3.19
C LEU A 48 4.94 1.01 3.92
N GLN A 49 4.86 0.32 5.05
CA GLN A 49 6.02 -0.17 5.80
C GLN A 49 6.93 -1.03 4.90
N THR A 50 6.33 -1.91 4.09
CA THR A 50 7.05 -2.74 3.12
C THR A 50 7.78 -1.90 2.07
N GLU A 51 7.14 -0.87 1.52
CA GLU A 51 7.75 0.02 0.51
C GLU A 51 8.83 0.96 1.09
N VAL A 52 8.69 1.38 2.34
CA VAL A 52 9.69 2.21 3.05
C VAL A 52 10.91 1.38 3.48
N SER A 53 10.74 0.08 3.71
CA SER A 53 11.84 -0.82 4.13
C SER A 53 12.77 -1.21 2.98
N LYS A 54 12.42 -0.92 1.73
CA LYS A 54 13.25 -1.28 0.57
C LYS A 54 14.46 -0.35 0.45
N PRO A 55 15.69 -0.90 0.33
CA PRO A 55 16.90 -0.08 0.19
C PRO A 55 16.93 0.73 -1.12
N ASP A 56 16.31 0.21 -2.18
CA ASP A 56 16.16 0.89 -3.48
C ASP A 56 14.88 1.73 -3.60
N SER A 57 14.22 2.03 -2.48
CA SER A 57 12.95 2.77 -2.49
C SER A 57 13.13 4.15 -3.13
N ILE A 58 12.17 4.55 -3.99
CA ILE A 58 12.16 5.90 -4.59
C ILE A 58 12.26 6.99 -3.53
N LEU A 59 11.79 6.69 -2.31
CA LEU A 59 11.72 7.59 -1.17
C LEU A 59 13.08 8.17 -0.75
N ASP A 60 14.19 7.50 -1.04
CA ASP A 60 15.52 7.85 -0.51
C ASP A 60 16.36 8.72 -1.46
N ARG A 61 15.79 9.14 -2.59
CA ARG A 61 16.48 10.03 -3.52
C ARG A 61 16.69 11.41 -2.89
N LYS A 62 17.95 11.87 -2.87
CA LYS A 62 18.37 13.20 -2.42
C LYS A 62 17.51 14.31 -3.07
N GLY A 63 16.99 15.20 -2.24
CA GLY A 63 16.34 16.46 -2.66
C GLY A 63 14.81 16.44 -2.79
N ASP A 64 14.14 15.32 -2.47
CA ASP A 64 12.67 15.25 -2.60
C ASP A 64 11.95 15.38 -1.24
N ASN A 65 10.92 16.24 -1.19
CA ASN A 65 10.07 16.46 -0.02
C ASN A 65 9.13 15.27 0.29
N ARG A 66 9.08 14.22 -0.56
CA ARG A 66 8.24 13.02 -0.34
C ARG A 66 8.34 12.40 1.05
N ARG A 67 9.56 12.25 1.58
CA ARG A 67 9.75 11.70 2.94
C ARG A 67 9.17 12.63 4.00
N LYS A 68 9.15 13.93 3.76
CA LYS A 68 8.55 14.94 4.64
C LYS A 68 7.02 14.91 4.55
N ASP A 69 6.46 14.77 3.36
CA ASP A 69 5.01 14.67 3.15
C ASP A 69 4.47 13.37 3.76
N LEU A 70 5.13 12.25 3.48
CA LEU A 70 4.79 10.95 4.06
C LEU A 70 4.87 10.97 5.59
N ARG A 71 5.90 11.61 6.14
CA ARG A 71 6.05 11.82 7.58
C ARG A 71 4.91 12.64 8.17
N THR A 72 4.41 13.62 7.43
CA THR A 72 3.29 14.46 7.87
C THR A 72 2.00 13.64 7.91
N LEU A 73 1.74 12.84 6.87
CA LEU A 73 0.63 11.89 6.82
C LEU A 73 0.70 10.85 7.95
N ALA A 74 1.88 10.25 8.15
CA ALA A 74 2.08 9.21 9.17
C ALA A 74 1.90 9.76 10.59
N ARG A 75 2.35 10.99 10.88
CA ARG A 75 2.09 11.64 12.17
C ARG A 75 0.61 11.93 12.38
N GLY A 76 -0.09 12.42 11.37
CA GLY A 76 -1.54 12.67 11.42
C GLY A 76 -2.29 11.37 11.73
N CYS A 77 -1.98 10.31 10.99
CA CYS A 77 -2.51 8.97 11.20
C CYS A 77 -2.23 8.44 12.62
N LYS A 78 -0.98 8.56 13.10
CA LYS A 78 -0.60 8.15 14.46
C LYS A 78 -1.44 8.85 15.52
N ARG A 79 -1.70 10.15 15.36
CA ARG A 79 -2.50 10.94 16.31
C ARG A 79 -3.93 10.41 16.39
N VAL A 80 -4.59 10.20 15.24
CA VAL A 80 -5.96 9.68 15.19
C VAL A 80 -6.05 8.28 15.78
N LEU A 81 -5.14 7.38 15.39
CA LEU A 81 -5.08 6.02 15.92
C LEU A 81 -4.82 5.99 17.43
N SER A 82 -3.93 6.84 17.94
CA SER A 82 -3.64 6.91 19.38
C SER A 82 -4.86 7.36 20.17
N THR A 83 -5.59 8.36 19.66
CA THR A 83 -6.84 8.78 20.29
C THR A 83 -7.84 7.63 20.29
N LEU A 84 -8.08 7.02 19.12
CA LEU A 84 -9.06 5.93 18.99
C LEU A 84 -8.71 4.74 19.90
N SER A 85 -7.44 4.30 19.92
CA SER A 85 -6.98 3.22 20.82
C SER A 85 -7.28 3.55 22.28
N GLY A 86 -7.01 4.78 22.72
CA GLY A 86 -7.30 5.20 24.09
C GLY A 86 -8.80 5.19 24.44
N VAL A 87 -9.70 5.45 23.49
CA VAL A 87 -11.14 5.31 23.73
C VAL A 87 -11.55 3.84 23.76
N LEU A 88 -11.04 3.04 22.83
CA LEU A 88 -11.31 1.61 22.76
C LEU A 88 -10.84 0.86 24.02
N GLU A 89 -9.67 1.20 24.54
CA GLU A 89 -9.15 0.65 25.80
C GLU A 89 -10.06 1.00 26.98
N LYS A 90 -10.49 2.26 27.09
CA LYS A 90 -11.39 2.69 28.16
C LYS A 90 -12.72 1.96 28.12
N TYR A 91 -13.31 1.82 26.95
CA TYR A 91 -14.58 1.11 26.82
C TYR A 91 -14.45 -0.40 27.06
N ASN A 92 -13.38 -1.01 26.54
CA ASN A 92 -13.10 -2.42 26.80
C ASN A 92 -12.84 -2.69 28.29
N GLY A 93 -12.46 -1.68 29.08
CA GLY A 93 -12.37 -1.77 30.54
C GLY A 93 -13.71 -1.64 31.30
N LEU A 94 -14.80 -1.19 30.67
CA LEU A 94 -16.11 -1.01 31.34
C LEU A 94 -16.84 -2.36 31.52
N SER A 95 -17.62 -2.50 32.60
CA SER A 95 -18.50 -3.67 32.79
C SER A 95 -19.65 -3.67 31.78
N GLU A 96 -20.26 -4.84 31.56
CA GLU A 96 -21.28 -5.04 30.54
C GLU A 96 -22.54 -4.16 30.77
N GLU A 97 -22.94 -3.96 32.02
CA GLU A 97 -23.99 -2.99 32.38
C GLU A 97 -23.59 -1.56 32.02
N GLN A 98 -22.35 -1.16 32.30
CA GLN A 98 -21.84 0.18 31.97
C GLN A 98 -21.73 0.39 30.46
N ARG A 99 -21.37 -0.63 29.68
CA ARG A 99 -21.33 -0.58 28.21
C ARG A 99 -22.71 -0.38 27.59
N SER A 100 -23.74 -1.01 28.15
CA SER A 100 -25.13 -0.85 27.68
C SER A 100 -25.70 0.56 27.92
N VAL A 101 -25.27 1.22 29.00
CA VAL A 101 -25.72 2.56 29.40
C VAL A 101 -24.89 3.65 28.71
N THR A 102 -23.63 3.35 28.39
CA THR A 102 -22.75 4.26 27.67
C THR A 102 -23.11 4.30 26.17
N LYS A 103 -24.14 5.08 25.81
CA LYS A 103 -24.33 5.67 24.46
C LYS A 103 -23.15 6.59 24.04
N LEU A 104 -21.99 6.44 24.66
CA LEU A 104 -21.04 7.47 25.09
C LEU A 104 -19.87 7.66 24.11
N TRP A 105 -19.94 7.02 22.95
CA TRP A 105 -18.93 7.13 21.89
C TRP A 105 -19.12 8.32 20.96
N GLN A 106 -20.29 8.97 21.00
CA GLN A 106 -20.58 10.12 20.13
C GLN A 106 -19.71 11.35 20.42
N LYS A 107 -19.00 11.40 21.55
CA LYS A 107 -18.13 12.53 21.92
C LYS A 107 -16.87 12.05 22.63
N VAL A 108 -15.80 11.90 21.87
CA VAL A 108 -14.47 11.56 22.34
C VAL A 108 -13.67 12.83 22.60
N LYS A 109 -13.14 12.99 23.81
CA LYS A 109 -12.24 14.11 24.14
C LYS A 109 -10.81 13.77 23.72
N PHE A 110 -10.27 14.50 22.76
CA PHE A 110 -8.88 14.39 22.31
C PHE A 110 -7.92 14.97 23.37
N GLY A 111 -6.63 14.61 23.27
CA GLY A 111 -5.57 15.11 24.16
C GLY A 111 -5.34 16.64 24.11
N ASN A 112 -5.96 17.34 23.16
CA ASN A 112 -5.99 18.81 23.05
C ASN A 112 -7.26 19.43 23.70
N GLY A 113 -8.17 18.62 24.24
CA GLY A 113 -9.40 19.07 24.88
C GLY A 113 -10.63 19.17 23.97
N GLU A 114 -10.48 18.99 22.65
CA GLU A 114 -11.60 19.04 21.69
C GLU A 114 -12.45 17.76 21.75
N MET A 115 -13.77 17.91 21.76
CA MET A 115 -14.70 16.79 21.59
C MET A 115 -14.90 16.53 20.09
N GLN A 116 -14.41 15.39 19.60
CA GLN A 116 -14.76 14.89 18.27
C GLN A 116 -15.80 13.79 18.38
N ASP A 117 -16.72 13.78 17.42
CA ASP A 117 -17.60 12.64 17.20
C ASP A 117 -16.81 11.45 16.63
N LEU A 118 -17.21 10.23 16.98
CA LEU A 118 -16.71 9.01 16.36
C LEU A 118 -16.88 9.07 14.84
N GLY A 119 -17.95 9.70 14.35
CA GLY A 119 -18.15 9.99 12.92
C GLY A 119 -16.98 10.77 12.31
N ASN A 120 -16.43 11.76 13.02
CA ASN A 120 -15.28 12.54 12.55
C ASN A 120 -13.98 11.72 12.58
N ILE A 121 -13.80 10.88 13.60
CA ILE A 121 -12.65 9.96 13.67
C ILE A 121 -12.67 9.02 12.47
N ARG A 122 -13.84 8.46 12.15
CA ARG A 122 -14.05 7.58 11.00
C ARG A 122 -13.75 8.26 9.67
N THR A 123 -14.25 9.48 9.46
CA THR A 123 -13.94 10.24 8.24
C THR A 123 -12.45 10.60 8.15
N GLU A 124 -11.79 10.92 9.26
CA GLU A 124 -10.34 11.14 9.29
C GLU A 124 -9.58 9.84 8.94
N LEU A 125 -9.94 8.70 9.52
CA LEU A 125 -9.32 7.40 9.22
C LEU A 125 -9.46 7.04 7.73
N ALA A 126 -10.66 7.21 7.17
CA ALA A 126 -10.91 7.01 5.75
C ALA A 126 -10.05 7.95 4.88
N THR A 127 -9.95 9.23 5.27
CA THR A 127 -9.13 10.23 4.58
C THR A 127 -7.64 9.86 4.59
N TYR A 128 -7.10 9.44 5.73
CA TYR A 128 -5.71 8.98 5.81
C TYR A 128 -5.48 7.70 5.01
N THR A 129 -6.42 6.75 5.05
CA THR A 129 -6.36 5.51 4.26
C THR A 129 -6.27 5.83 2.76
N GLN A 130 -7.15 6.72 2.28
CA GLN A 130 -7.15 7.17 0.88
C GLN A 130 -5.87 7.93 0.53
N SER A 131 -5.41 8.83 1.41
CA SER A 131 -4.20 9.63 1.19
C SER A 131 -2.94 8.76 1.07
N ILE A 132 -2.80 7.76 1.95
CA ILE A 132 -1.67 6.82 1.90
C ILE A 132 -1.79 5.91 0.67
N THR A 133 -3.00 5.45 0.33
CA THR A 133 -3.22 4.66 -0.89
C THR A 133 -2.84 5.45 -2.15
N LEU A 134 -3.26 6.72 -2.23
CA LEU A 134 -2.88 7.61 -3.32
C LEU A 134 -1.36 7.80 -3.36
N PHE A 135 -0.71 7.99 -2.22
CA PHE A 135 0.74 8.12 -2.15
C PHE A 135 1.44 6.86 -2.68
N LEU A 136 1.00 5.67 -2.29
CA LEU A 136 1.52 4.40 -2.81
C LEU A 136 1.31 4.29 -4.33
N ASN A 137 0.14 4.65 -4.83
CA ASN A 137 -0.14 4.64 -6.27
C ASN A 137 0.76 5.61 -7.03
N LEU A 138 1.03 6.80 -6.48
CA LEU A 138 1.96 7.77 -7.06
C LEU A 138 3.40 7.24 -7.10
N LEU A 139 3.83 6.46 -6.09
CA LEU A 139 5.12 5.78 -6.13
C LEU A 139 5.16 4.73 -7.25
N SER A 140 4.14 3.89 -7.38
CA SER A 140 4.04 2.87 -8.43
C SER A 140 4.04 3.49 -9.84
N ILE A 141 3.27 4.56 -10.07
CA ILE A 141 3.24 5.27 -11.36
C ILE A 141 4.61 5.87 -11.70
N ARG A 142 5.33 6.40 -10.71
CA ARG A 142 6.66 6.97 -10.92
C ARG A 142 7.72 5.90 -11.21
N GLU A 143 7.65 4.76 -10.53
CA GLU A 143 8.47 3.60 -10.87
C GLU A 143 8.24 3.20 -12.32
N LEU A 144 6.97 3.09 -12.72
CA LEU A 144 6.58 2.71 -14.06
C LEU A 144 7.11 3.73 -15.09
N GLY A 145 6.97 5.02 -14.82
CA GLY A 145 7.50 6.08 -15.69
C GLY A 145 9.04 6.06 -15.78
N ARG A 146 9.74 5.69 -14.71
CA ARG A 146 11.21 5.54 -14.72
C ARG A 146 11.63 4.37 -15.59
N VAL A 147 11.05 3.19 -15.38
CA VAL A 147 11.37 2.00 -16.17
C VAL A 147 10.93 2.20 -17.63
N GLY A 148 9.78 2.83 -17.86
CA GLY A 148 9.29 3.20 -19.19
C GLY A 148 10.24 4.14 -19.94
N ARG A 149 10.77 5.18 -19.27
CA ARG A 149 11.80 6.05 -19.88
C ARG A 149 13.12 5.32 -20.14
N TYR A 150 13.53 4.43 -19.25
CA TYR A 150 14.70 3.58 -19.46
C TYR A 150 14.53 2.74 -20.74
N MET A 151 13.35 2.11 -20.90
CA MET A 151 13.00 1.33 -22.09
C MET A 151 12.93 2.20 -23.36
N GLU A 152 12.42 3.43 -23.29
CA GLU A 152 12.38 4.35 -24.44
C GLU A 152 13.75 4.84 -24.91
N THR A 153 14.71 4.93 -23.97
CA THR A 153 16.06 5.47 -24.21
C THR A 153 17.05 4.41 -24.71
N HIS A 154 16.82 3.12 -24.41
CA HIS A 154 17.80 2.04 -24.65
C HIS A 154 17.59 1.22 -25.95
N GLY A 155 17.03 1.84 -27.00
CA GLY A 155 16.95 1.26 -28.34
C GLY A 155 15.53 0.96 -28.82
N GLU A 156 15.36 0.81 -30.14
CA GLU A 156 14.05 0.55 -30.78
C GLU A 156 13.41 -0.74 -30.26
N ASP A 157 14.20 -1.80 -30.07
CA ASP A 157 13.68 -3.10 -29.61
C ASP A 157 12.94 -3.05 -28.25
N LEU A 158 13.39 -2.20 -27.31
CA LEU A 158 12.75 -2.06 -25.99
C LEU A 158 11.46 -1.26 -26.05
N ARG A 159 11.34 -0.34 -27.02
CA ARG A 159 10.12 0.41 -27.28
C ARG A 159 9.05 -0.50 -27.86
N ASP A 160 9.43 -1.38 -28.77
CA ASP A 160 8.53 -2.38 -29.35
C ASP A 160 8.04 -3.36 -28.29
N ILE A 161 8.92 -3.80 -27.38
CA ILE A 161 8.53 -4.63 -26.24
C ILE A 161 7.53 -3.91 -25.34
N LYS A 162 7.76 -2.64 -25.00
CA LYS A 162 6.85 -1.83 -24.17
C LYS A 162 5.47 -1.72 -24.81
N ASN A 163 5.39 -1.47 -26.12
CA ASN A 163 4.14 -1.31 -26.85
C ASN A 163 3.35 -2.64 -26.91
N ASN A 164 4.03 -3.75 -27.14
CA ASN A 164 3.43 -5.08 -27.19
C ASN A 164 3.06 -5.63 -25.81
N LEU A 165 3.63 -5.09 -24.73
CA LEU A 165 3.48 -5.62 -23.39
C LEU A 165 2.04 -5.63 -22.89
N HIS A 166 1.29 -4.54 -23.13
CA HIS A 166 -0.10 -4.42 -22.70
C HIS A 166 -0.99 -5.48 -23.37
N TRP A 167 -0.72 -5.78 -24.65
CA TRP A 167 -1.41 -6.85 -25.38
C TRP A 167 -1.06 -8.24 -24.83
N VAL A 168 0.23 -8.52 -24.61
CA VAL A 168 0.67 -9.81 -24.04
C VAL A 168 0.06 -10.04 -22.66
N MET A 169 0.09 -9.04 -21.78
CA MET A 169 -0.53 -9.14 -20.45
C MET A 169 -2.03 -9.40 -20.53
N ALA A 170 -2.75 -8.69 -21.42
CA ALA A 170 -4.18 -8.90 -21.62
C ALA A 170 -4.48 -10.31 -22.16
N SER A 171 -3.66 -10.80 -23.10
CA SER A 171 -3.81 -12.15 -23.66
C SER A 171 -3.59 -13.24 -22.60
N MET A 172 -2.58 -13.09 -21.73
CA MET A 172 -2.32 -14.04 -20.67
C MET A 172 -3.44 -14.06 -19.63
N GLN A 173 -4.00 -12.89 -19.30
CA GLN A 173 -5.12 -12.80 -18.38
C GLN A 173 -6.42 -13.40 -18.95
N ALA A 174 -6.62 -13.33 -20.27
CA ALA A 174 -7.73 -14.00 -20.94
C ALA A 174 -7.55 -15.53 -21.02
N THR A 175 -6.31 -16.03 -21.03
CA THR A 175 -6.00 -17.46 -21.16
C THR A 175 -5.98 -18.19 -19.81
N CYS A 176 -5.83 -17.46 -18.70
CA CYS A 176 -5.83 -17.99 -17.33
C CYS A 176 -6.78 -17.19 -16.40
N PRO A 177 -8.11 -17.43 -16.47
CA PRO A 177 -9.11 -16.62 -15.76
C PRO A 177 -9.17 -16.83 -14.23
N GLU A 178 -8.64 -17.95 -13.72
CA GLU A 178 -8.84 -18.37 -12.32
C GLU A 178 -7.93 -17.65 -11.30
N GLU A 179 -6.82 -17.06 -11.75
CA GLU A 179 -5.93 -16.30 -10.86
C GLU A 179 -6.16 -14.80 -11.03
N LYS A 180 -6.92 -14.20 -10.11
CA LYS A 180 -7.02 -12.74 -9.96
C LYS A 180 -5.60 -12.17 -9.80
N SER A 181 -5.09 -11.62 -10.89
CA SER A 181 -3.78 -10.97 -11.02
C SER A 181 -2.57 -11.92 -10.98
N ILE A 182 -2.37 -12.61 -12.11
CA ILE A 182 -1.15 -13.30 -12.59
C ILE A 182 0.03 -12.30 -12.69
N LEU A 183 0.28 -11.44 -11.72
CA LEU A 183 1.31 -10.40 -11.84
C LEU A 183 1.69 -9.80 -10.49
N THR A 184 0.78 -9.83 -9.51
CA THR A 184 1.01 -9.36 -8.13
C THR A 184 1.57 -10.42 -7.19
N THR A 185 1.39 -11.70 -7.49
CA THR A 185 1.71 -12.80 -6.57
C THR A 185 3.15 -13.30 -6.73
N TYR A 186 3.88 -12.82 -7.75
CA TYR A 186 5.17 -13.40 -8.11
C TYR A 186 6.33 -12.90 -7.27
N THR A 187 6.83 -13.83 -6.45
CA THR A 187 8.24 -13.85 -6.06
C THR A 187 9.09 -14.18 -7.30
N GLU A 188 10.34 -13.73 -7.31
CA GLU A 188 11.21 -13.53 -8.47
C GLU A 188 11.55 -14.77 -9.35
N ASP A 189 10.92 -15.93 -9.15
CA ASP A 189 11.42 -17.22 -9.63
C ASP A 189 10.43 -18.13 -10.40
N ASP A 190 9.25 -17.65 -10.80
CA ASP A 190 8.30 -18.49 -11.55
C ASP A 190 8.70 -18.66 -13.04
N LYS A 191 9.58 -19.65 -13.28
CA LYS A 191 10.16 -19.95 -14.59
C LYS A 191 9.11 -20.33 -15.64
N THR A 192 7.92 -20.81 -15.26
CA THR A 192 6.85 -21.24 -16.16
C THR A 192 6.11 -20.06 -16.78
N VAL A 193 5.63 -19.13 -15.95
CA VAL A 193 4.94 -17.91 -16.39
C VAL A 193 5.86 -17.03 -17.23
N TRP A 194 7.13 -16.89 -16.82
CA TRP A 194 8.10 -16.15 -17.62
C TRP A 194 8.41 -16.82 -18.97
N LYS A 195 8.40 -18.15 -19.04
CA LYS A 195 8.56 -18.88 -20.31
C LYS A 195 7.39 -18.64 -21.25
N GLU A 196 6.16 -18.63 -20.74
CA GLU A 196 4.95 -18.35 -21.54
C GLU A 196 4.92 -16.89 -22.00
N PHE A 197 5.21 -15.95 -21.10
CA PHE A 197 5.34 -14.53 -21.41
C PHE A 197 6.39 -14.27 -22.51
N ARG A 198 7.57 -14.91 -22.39
CA ARG A 198 8.62 -14.85 -23.41
C ARG A 198 8.17 -15.47 -24.74
N ARG A 199 7.38 -16.55 -24.70
CA ARG A 199 6.83 -17.21 -25.90
C ARG A 199 5.89 -16.28 -26.66
N GLU A 200 5.00 -15.57 -25.97
CA GLU A 200 4.09 -14.60 -26.59
C GLU A 200 4.84 -13.41 -27.19
N LEU A 201 5.86 -12.88 -26.50
CA LEU A 201 6.69 -11.81 -27.08
C LEU A 201 7.46 -12.25 -28.33
N ILE A 202 7.94 -13.49 -28.36
CA ILE A 202 8.59 -14.06 -29.55
C ILE A 202 7.61 -14.22 -30.72
N LYS A 203 6.35 -14.63 -30.46
CA LYS A 203 5.31 -14.71 -31.49
C LYS A 203 5.02 -13.35 -32.13
N LEU A 204 5.15 -12.27 -31.37
CA LEU A 204 4.98 -10.89 -31.85
C LEU A 204 6.21 -10.33 -32.58
N GLY A 205 7.22 -11.17 -32.84
CA GLY A 205 8.41 -10.79 -33.61
C GLY A 205 9.58 -10.26 -32.78
N VAL A 206 9.48 -10.26 -31.43
CA VAL A 206 10.59 -9.81 -30.58
C VAL A 206 11.69 -10.88 -30.53
N SER A 207 12.92 -10.48 -30.83
CA SER A 207 14.08 -11.37 -30.80
C SER A 207 14.38 -11.90 -29.39
N SER A 208 14.59 -13.22 -29.28
CA SER A 208 14.99 -13.89 -28.03
C SER A 208 16.27 -13.32 -27.41
N ARG A 209 17.20 -12.82 -28.25
CA ARG A 209 18.46 -12.20 -27.77
C ARG A 209 18.21 -10.89 -27.03
N VAL A 210 17.28 -10.07 -27.52
CA VAL A 210 16.86 -8.82 -26.87
C VAL A 210 16.16 -9.11 -25.55
N LEU A 211 15.26 -10.10 -25.54
CA LEU A 211 14.54 -10.52 -24.33
C LEU A 211 15.47 -11.04 -23.23
N LYS A 212 16.58 -11.67 -23.59
CA LYS A 212 17.59 -12.12 -22.62
C LYS A 212 18.47 -10.96 -22.14
N LYS A 213 18.85 -10.04 -23.04
CA LYS A 213 19.66 -8.86 -22.72
C LYS A 213 18.95 -7.89 -21.77
N HIS A 214 17.62 -7.75 -21.90
CA HIS A 214 16.81 -6.81 -21.13
C HIS A 214 15.83 -7.49 -20.17
N GLU A 215 16.07 -8.75 -19.82
CA GLU A 215 15.20 -9.57 -18.98
C GLU A 215 14.80 -8.86 -17.68
N ASP A 216 15.77 -8.31 -16.95
CA ASP A 216 15.54 -7.67 -15.66
C ASP A 216 14.70 -6.38 -15.78
N ALA A 217 14.92 -5.59 -16.83
CA ALA A 217 14.16 -4.37 -17.07
C ALA A 217 12.70 -4.68 -17.41
N ILE A 218 12.46 -5.72 -18.21
CA ILE A 218 11.13 -6.17 -18.58
C ILE A 218 10.41 -6.74 -17.36
N LYS A 219 11.06 -7.65 -16.61
CA LYS A 219 10.52 -8.20 -15.37
C LYS A 219 10.15 -7.10 -14.38
N LYS A 220 11.02 -6.09 -14.21
CA LYS A 220 10.76 -4.95 -13.33
C LYS A 220 9.57 -4.11 -13.80
N TYR A 221 9.45 -3.85 -15.11
CA TYR A 221 8.32 -3.10 -15.66
C TYR A 221 6.99 -3.84 -15.48
N VAL A 222 6.97 -5.14 -15.78
CA VAL A 222 5.84 -6.05 -15.59
C VAL A 222 5.43 -6.08 -14.11
N PHE A 223 6.38 -6.33 -13.21
CA PHE A 223 6.12 -6.36 -11.76
C PHE A 223 5.51 -5.05 -11.23
N VAL A 224 5.99 -3.89 -11.71
CA VAL A 224 5.42 -2.59 -11.32
C VAL A 224 4.01 -2.39 -11.87
N LEU A 225 3.71 -2.89 -13.07
CA LEU A 225 2.35 -2.88 -13.62
C LEU A 225 1.39 -3.75 -12.84
N GLY A 226 1.86 -4.90 -12.35
CA GLY A 226 1.05 -5.83 -11.56
C GLY A 226 0.57 -5.21 -10.26
N LYS A 227 1.42 -4.44 -9.57
CA LYS A 227 1.12 -3.84 -8.25
C LYS A 227 0.01 -2.78 -8.22
N LYS A 228 -0.60 -2.43 -9.35
CA LYS A 228 -1.75 -1.51 -9.42
C LYS A 228 -3.02 -2.19 -8.91
#